data_AF-X1AFK9-F1
#
_entry.id   AF-X1AFK9-F1
#
_cell.length_a   1.000
_cell.length_b   1.000
_cell.length_c   1.000
_cell.angle_alpha   90.00
_cell.angle_beta   90.00
_cell.angle_gamma   90.00
#
_symmetry.space_group_name_H-M   'P 1'
#
loop_
_entity.id
_entity.type
_entity.pdbx_description
1 polymer ?
#
loop_
_entity_poly.entity_id
_entity_poly.type
_entity_poly.pdbx_seq_one_letter_code
_entity_poly.pdbx_strand_id
1 'polypeptide(L)'
;MSWKEQLEKLPLVLGGKPLADDECIEGSYGNGEFTASHEYAPPMGATYHFSFSGSVKDREKLIAELIAELGIPHTIDAEDPQLWHYFWKSPSNEIPETEVHKTLGRERIHQICQQHGLVQEDERIIDEILAVYRILMFRVKERAIFVAHRLKDMKQSRKSLVLKAIGKIIREFARKRAGL
;
A
#
# COMPACT_ATOMS: atom_id res chain seq x y z
N MET A 1 7.87 17.62 -18.64
CA MET A 1 8.13 16.43 -17.82
C MET A 1 6.87 15.59 -17.91
N SER A 2 6.99 14.28 -18.14
CA SER A 2 5.81 13.40 -18.28
C SER A 2 5.16 13.14 -16.93
N TRP A 3 3.92 12.63 -16.90
CA TRP A 3 3.28 12.19 -15.66
C TRP A 3 4.04 11.05 -15.01
N LYS A 4 4.48 10.08 -15.81
CA LYS A 4 5.25 8.95 -15.32
C LYS A 4 6.53 9.39 -14.59
N GLU A 5 7.29 10.30 -15.19
CA GLU A 5 8.53 10.83 -14.58
C GLU A 5 8.27 11.59 -13.28
N GLN A 6 7.14 12.29 -13.17
CA GLN A 6 6.76 13.02 -11.96
C GLN A 6 6.37 12.06 -10.83
N LEU A 7 5.57 11.05 -11.13
CA LEU A 7 5.10 10.06 -10.17
C LEU A 7 6.23 9.14 -9.68
N GLU A 8 7.15 8.77 -10.56
CA GLU A 8 8.33 7.95 -10.21
C GLU A 8 9.28 8.65 -9.23
N LYS A 9 9.23 9.99 -9.15
CA LYS A 9 10.02 10.78 -8.20
C LYS A 9 9.37 10.88 -6.82
N LEU A 10 8.08 10.59 -6.70
CA LEU A 10 7.39 10.61 -5.42
C LEU A 10 7.83 9.40 -4.57
N PRO A 11 8.01 9.58 -3.26
CA PRO A 11 8.28 8.47 -2.36
C PRO A 11 7.11 7.48 -2.39
N LEU A 12 7.42 6.17 -2.33
CA LEU A 12 6.40 5.15 -2.15
C LEU A 12 5.90 5.19 -0.71
N VAL A 13 4.60 5.43 -0.50
CA VAL A 13 3.99 5.56 0.83
C VAL A 13 2.87 4.56 1.06
N LEU A 14 2.51 4.29 2.31
CA LEU A 14 1.36 3.42 2.61
C LEU A 14 0.06 4.19 2.39
N GLY A 15 -0.79 3.73 1.47
CA GLY A 15 -2.10 4.31 1.22
C GLY A 15 -3.03 4.25 2.43
N GLY A 16 -4.06 5.11 2.45
CA GLY A 16 -5.04 5.17 3.55
C GLY A 16 -4.61 6.00 4.77
N LYS A 17 -3.59 6.85 4.61
CA LYS A 17 -3.26 7.94 5.54
C LYS A 17 -3.30 9.28 4.79
N PRO A 18 -3.52 10.40 5.49
CA PRO A 18 -3.27 11.72 4.91
C PRO A 18 -1.83 11.78 4.37
N LEU A 19 -1.69 12.27 3.14
CA LEU A 19 -0.40 12.46 2.46
C LEU A 19 0.24 13.76 2.95
N ALA A 20 1.56 13.76 3.12
CA ALA A 20 2.32 14.99 3.29
C ALA A 20 2.60 15.66 1.93
N ASP A 21 2.94 16.95 1.96
CA ASP A 21 3.17 17.77 0.75
C ASP A 21 4.24 17.20 -0.19
N ASP A 22 5.23 16.47 0.34
CA ASP A 22 6.31 15.83 -0.43
C ASP A 22 5.95 14.41 -0.92
N GLU A 23 4.81 13.88 -0.51
CA GLU A 23 4.30 12.54 -0.87
C GLU A 23 3.27 12.61 -2.01
N CYS A 24 2.86 13.81 -2.42
CA CYS A 24 1.86 14.02 -3.46
C CYS A 24 2.18 15.18 -4.40
N ILE A 25 1.47 15.21 -5.52
CA ILE A 25 1.37 16.35 -6.43
C ILE A 25 -0.08 16.79 -6.40
N GLU A 26 -0.31 18.03 -5.99
CA GLU A 26 -1.63 18.65 -6.02
C GLU A 26 -1.69 19.67 -7.14
N GLY A 27 -2.87 19.82 -7.74
CA GLY A 27 -3.07 20.81 -8.79
C GLY A 27 -4.52 20.91 -9.24
N SER A 28 -4.73 21.77 -10.23
CA SER A 28 -6.03 21.99 -10.85
C SER A 28 -6.02 21.58 -12.31
N TYR A 29 -7.11 21.00 -12.81
CA TYR A 29 -7.33 20.73 -14.23
C TYR A 29 -8.74 21.16 -14.62
N GLY A 30 -8.83 22.19 -15.49
CA GLY A 30 -10.10 22.83 -15.80
C GLY A 30 -10.70 23.47 -14.54
N ASN A 31 -11.94 23.08 -14.20
CA ASN A 31 -12.61 23.52 -12.98
C ASN A 31 -12.55 22.48 -11.85
N GLY A 32 -11.65 21.50 -11.94
CA GLY A 32 -11.46 20.46 -10.94
C GLY A 32 -10.09 20.53 -10.28
N GLU A 33 -9.94 19.78 -9.19
CA GLU A 33 -8.72 19.61 -8.43
C GLU A 33 -8.29 18.14 -8.51
N PHE A 34 -6.98 17.91 -8.48
CA PHE A 34 -6.42 16.57 -8.41
C PHE A 34 -5.32 16.47 -7.37
N THR A 35 -5.18 15.25 -6.86
CA THR A 35 -4.04 14.81 -6.07
C THR A 35 -3.49 13.54 -6.71
N ALA A 36 -2.19 13.49 -6.92
CA ALA A 36 -1.48 12.34 -7.46
C ALA A 36 -0.41 11.86 -6.49
N SER A 37 -0.28 10.55 -6.30
CA SER A 37 0.64 9.96 -5.32
C SER A 37 1.21 8.63 -5.80
N HIS A 38 2.31 8.19 -5.17
CA HIS A 38 2.88 6.86 -5.34
C HIS A 38 2.62 6.04 -4.07
N GLU A 39 1.61 5.19 -4.12
CA GLU A 39 1.08 4.49 -2.95
C GLU A 39 1.26 2.98 -3.05
N TYR A 40 1.50 2.34 -1.91
CA TYR A 40 1.37 0.90 -1.74
C TYR A 40 -0.04 0.57 -1.26
N ALA A 41 -0.81 -0.05 -2.14
CA ALA A 41 -2.14 -0.57 -1.87
C ALA A 41 -2.08 -2.10 -1.79
N PRO A 42 -2.17 -2.73 -0.62
CA PRO A 42 -1.82 -4.15 -0.44
C PRO A 42 -2.47 -5.20 -1.35
N PRO A 43 -3.73 -5.08 -1.83
CA PRO A 43 -4.21 -6.03 -2.84
C PRO A 43 -3.59 -5.79 -4.24
N MET A 44 -3.09 -4.59 -4.52
CA MET A 44 -2.59 -4.15 -5.83
C MET A 44 -1.06 -4.06 -5.92
N GLY A 45 -0.37 -3.94 -4.79
CA GLY A 45 1.07 -3.64 -4.72
C GLY A 45 1.35 -2.13 -4.76
N ALA A 46 2.51 -1.76 -5.28
CA ALA A 46 2.81 -0.35 -5.56
C ALA A 46 1.97 0.14 -6.75
N THR A 47 1.39 1.32 -6.61
CA THR A 47 0.50 1.93 -7.58
C THR A 47 0.74 3.43 -7.69
N TYR A 48 0.53 3.99 -8.88
CA TYR A 48 0.27 5.42 -9.02
C TYR A 48 -1.22 5.65 -8.80
N HIS A 49 -1.54 6.49 -7.83
CA HIS A 49 -2.91 6.83 -7.46
C HIS A 49 -3.20 8.26 -7.89
N PHE A 50 -4.31 8.47 -8.58
CA PHE A 50 -4.86 9.79 -8.87
C PHE A 50 -6.26 9.90 -8.30
N SER A 51 -6.47 10.94 -7.52
CA SER A 51 -7.78 11.40 -7.09
C SER A 51 -8.14 12.66 -7.87
N PHE A 52 -9.35 12.73 -8.42
CA PHE A 52 -9.85 13.92 -9.11
C PHE A 52 -11.24 14.28 -8.60
N SER A 53 -11.47 15.55 -8.28
CA SER A 53 -12.78 16.12 -7.98
C SER A 53 -13.09 17.22 -8.99
N GLY A 54 -14.31 17.25 -9.54
CA GLY A 54 -14.68 18.25 -10.54
C GLY A 54 -15.71 17.78 -11.56
N SER A 55 -15.65 18.32 -12.78
CA SER A 55 -16.60 17.98 -13.83
C SER A 55 -16.23 16.66 -14.53
N VAL A 56 -17.25 15.88 -14.94
CA VAL A 56 -17.06 14.64 -15.72
C VAL A 56 -16.25 14.87 -16.99
N LYS A 57 -16.48 16.00 -17.66
CA LYS A 57 -15.79 16.38 -18.90
C LYS A 57 -14.29 16.64 -18.66
N ASP A 58 -13.94 17.35 -17.59
CA ASP A 58 -12.54 17.66 -17.29
C ASP A 58 -11.80 16.40 -16.82
N ARG A 59 -12.45 15.58 -16.01
CA ARG A 59 -11.98 14.24 -15.64
C ARG A 59 -11.66 13.40 -16.88
N GLU A 60 -12.59 13.29 -17.83
CA GLU A 60 -12.38 12.47 -19.03
C GLU A 60 -11.16 12.91 -19.85
N LYS A 61 -10.90 14.21 -19.94
CA LYS A 61 -9.72 14.74 -20.62
C LYS A 61 -8.43 14.41 -19.88
N LEU A 62 -8.37 14.71 -18.57
CA LEU A 62 -7.19 14.41 -17.75
C LEU A 62 -6.87 12.91 -17.75
N ILE A 63 -7.89 12.06 -17.62
CA ILE A 63 -7.71 10.61 -17.64
C ILE A 63 -7.30 10.11 -19.02
N ALA A 64 -7.76 10.72 -20.12
CA ALA A 64 -7.27 10.38 -21.45
C ALA A 64 -5.78 10.71 -21.62
N GLU A 65 -5.30 11.83 -21.07
CA GLU A 65 -3.88 12.18 -21.04
C GLU A 65 -3.07 11.15 -20.24
N LEU A 66 -3.55 10.79 -19.04
CA LEU A 66 -2.90 9.76 -18.20
C LEU A 66 -2.90 8.39 -18.86
N ILE A 67 -3.98 7.99 -19.54
CA ILE A 67 -4.05 6.71 -20.25
C ILE A 67 -3.06 6.65 -21.41
N ALA A 68 -2.85 7.76 -22.11
CA ALA A 68 -1.87 7.83 -23.20
C ALA A 68 -0.43 7.56 -22.71
N GLU A 69 -0.11 7.93 -21.46
CA GLU A 69 1.23 7.76 -20.89
C GLU A 69 1.40 6.49 -20.04
N LEU A 70 0.41 6.17 -19.19
CA LEU A 70 0.48 5.11 -18.18
C LEU A 70 -0.26 3.83 -18.61
N GLY A 71 -1.04 3.88 -19.69
CA GLY A 71 -1.93 2.81 -20.13
C GLY A 71 -3.26 2.81 -19.38
N ILE A 72 -3.99 1.70 -19.44
CA ILE A 72 -5.33 1.60 -18.82
C ILE A 72 -5.19 1.45 -17.30
N PRO A 73 -5.96 2.20 -16.49
CA PRO A 73 -5.94 2.03 -15.04
C PRO A 73 -6.33 0.61 -14.65
N HIS A 74 -5.65 0.07 -13.65
CA HIS A 74 -5.91 -1.26 -13.12
C HIS A 74 -7.20 -1.32 -12.32
N THR A 75 -7.49 -0.25 -11.58
CA THR A 75 -8.70 -0.14 -10.74
C THR A 75 -9.20 1.29 -10.78
N ILE A 76 -10.52 1.44 -10.79
CA ILE A 76 -11.21 2.71 -10.67
C ILE A 76 -12.14 2.56 -9.47
N ASP A 77 -11.95 3.40 -8.46
CA ASP A 77 -12.86 3.52 -7.34
C ASP A 77 -13.65 4.82 -7.48
N ALA A 78 -14.96 4.69 -7.57
CA ALA A 78 -15.91 5.77 -7.74
C ALA A 78 -17.10 5.57 -6.79
N GLU A 79 -16.83 5.07 -5.58
CA GLU A 79 -17.83 4.97 -4.51
C GLU A 79 -18.45 6.35 -4.19
N ASP A 80 -17.65 7.42 -4.26
CA ASP A 80 -18.13 8.79 -4.19
C ASP A 80 -18.38 9.36 -5.60
N PRO A 81 -19.60 9.79 -5.94
CA PRO A 81 -19.91 10.36 -7.25
C PRO A 81 -19.21 11.71 -7.53
N GLN A 82 -18.64 12.37 -6.53
CA GLN A 82 -17.93 13.66 -6.65
C GLN A 82 -16.40 13.51 -6.66
N LEU A 83 -15.89 12.32 -6.36
CA LEU A 83 -14.46 12.04 -6.25
C LEU A 83 -14.12 10.73 -6.94
N TRP A 84 -13.30 10.80 -7.98
CA TRP A 84 -12.87 9.62 -8.74
C TRP A 84 -11.43 9.27 -8.42
N HIS A 85 -11.21 8.00 -8.07
CA HIS A 85 -9.90 7.45 -7.78
C HIS A 85 -9.48 6.47 -8.88
N TYR A 86 -8.26 6.65 -9.38
CA TYR A 86 -7.69 5.83 -10.44
C TYR A 86 -6.34 5.28 -9.99
N PHE A 87 -6.14 3.98 -10.21
CA PHE A 87 -4.95 3.27 -9.79
C PHE A 87 -4.27 2.61 -10.99
N TRP A 88 -3.03 2.99 -11.26
CA TRP A 88 -2.15 2.30 -12.21
C TRP A 88 -1.10 1.49 -11.46
N LYS A 89 -0.71 0.32 -11.98
CA LYS A 89 0.39 -0.43 -11.37
C LYS A 89 1.71 0.30 -11.56
N SER A 90 2.43 0.50 -10.46
CA SER A 90 3.83 0.93 -10.49
C SER A 90 4.71 -0.29 -10.83
N PRO A 91 5.84 -0.09 -11.54
CA PRO A 91 6.84 -1.16 -11.71
C PRO A 91 7.56 -1.50 -10.40
N SER A 92 7.42 -0.69 -9.35
CA SER A 92 8.03 -0.96 -8.05
C SER A 92 7.48 -2.25 -7.43
N ASN A 93 8.39 -3.06 -6.88
CA ASN A 93 8.06 -4.22 -6.06
C ASN A 93 8.28 -3.94 -4.56
N GLU A 94 8.55 -2.69 -4.21
CA GLU A 94 8.86 -2.29 -2.84
C GLU A 94 7.61 -2.27 -1.98
N ILE A 95 7.81 -2.53 -0.69
CA ILE A 95 6.81 -2.34 0.35
C ILE A 95 7.34 -1.23 1.26
N PRO A 96 6.62 -0.11 1.41
CA PRO A 96 7.06 1.00 2.25
C PRO A 96 7.10 0.61 3.72
N GLU A 97 7.98 1.27 4.48
CA GLU A 97 8.22 0.92 5.88
C GLU A 97 6.97 1.13 6.75
N THR A 98 6.54 0.05 7.39
CA THR A 98 5.42 0.10 8.35
C THR A 98 5.88 0.69 9.70
N GLU A 99 4.93 1.06 10.54
CA GLU A 99 5.21 1.49 11.93
C GLU A 99 6.01 0.44 12.72
N VAL A 100 5.69 -0.83 12.44
CA VAL A 100 6.35 -1.98 13.04
C VAL A 100 7.83 -2.01 12.64
N HIS A 101 8.13 -1.73 11.38
CA HIS A 101 9.51 -1.61 10.89
C HIS A 101 10.25 -0.46 11.56
N LYS A 102 9.64 0.73 11.62
CA LYS A 102 10.25 1.90 12.26
C LYS A 102 10.53 1.66 13.75
N THR A 103 9.65 0.92 14.43
CA THR A 103 9.75 0.67 15.87
C THR A 103 10.66 -0.51 16.21
N LEU A 104 10.55 -1.65 15.52
CA LEU A 104 11.33 -2.86 15.82
C LEU A 104 12.65 -2.95 15.04
N GLY A 105 12.73 -2.32 13.88
CA GLY A 105 13.83 -2.46 12.92
C GLY A 105 13.66 -3.69 12.01
N ARG A 106 14.05 -3.54 10.74
CA ARG A 106 14.05 -4.62 9.73
C ARG A 106 14.87 -5.83 10.20
N GLU A 107 16.04 -5.59 10.77
CA GLU A 107 16.93 -6.66 11.27
C GLU A 107 16.25 -7.55 12.31
N ARG A 108 15.45 -6.96 13.21
CA ARG A 108 14.75 -7.73 14.24
C ARG A 108 13.63 -8.58 13.66
N ILE A 109 12.89 -8.03 12.70
CA ILE A 109 11.85 -8.76 11.97
C ILE A 109 12.47 -9.95 11.22
N HIS A 110 13.58 -9.70 10.51
CA HIS A 110 14.33 -10.74 9.83
C HIS A 110 14.82 -11.85 10.78
N GLN A 111 15.37 -11.50 11.94
CA GLN A 111 15.75 -12.48 12.97
C GLN A 111 14.57 -13.33 13.44
N ILE A 112 13.39 -12.74 13.62
CA ILE A 112 12.17 -13.48 13.98
C ILE A 112 11.80 -14.47 12.86
N CYS A 113 11.86 -14.04 11.60
CA CYS A 113 11.62 -14.91 10.46
C CYS A 113 12.60 -16.11 10.43
N GLN A 114 13.89 -15.86 10.62
CA GLN A 114 14.92 -16.90 10.69
C GLN A 114 14.67 -17.90 11.83
N GLN A 115 14.24 -17.43 13.01
CA GLN A 115 13.91 -18.30 14.15
C GLN A 115 12.76 -19.28 13.85
N HIS A 116 11.90 -18.94 12.90
CA HIS A 116 10.80 -19.80 12.45
C HIS A 116 11.14 -20.60 11.17
N GLY A 117 12.38 -20.53 10.68
CA GLY A 117 12.81 -21.21 9.44
C GLY A 117 12.14 -20.65 8.18
N LEU A 118 11.75 -19.37 8.21
CA LEU A 118 11.13 -18.69 7.08
C LEU A 118 12.19 -18.16 6.10
N VAL A 119 11.85 -18.16 4.82
CA VAL A 119 12.71 -17.63 3.73
C VAL A 119 12.24 -16.24 3.30
N GLN A 120 13.01 -15.61 2.42
CA GLN A 120 12.74 -14.25 1.94
C GLN A 120 11.33 -14.06 1.33
N GLU A 121 10.80 -15.08 0.63
CA GLU A 121 9.42 -15.04 0.12
C GLU A 121 8.38 -14.97 1.24
N ASP A 122 8.57 -15.71 2.33
CA ASP A 122 7.67 -15.63 3.49
C ASP A 122 7.80 -14.28 4.19
N GLU A 123 9.01 -13.73 4.28
CA GLU A 123 9.27 -12.41 4.87
C GLU A 123 8.53 -11.32 4.08
N ARG A 124 8.56 -11.38 2.74
CA ARG A 124 7.74 -10.48 1.91
C ARG A 124 6.26 -10.63 2.23
N ILE A 125 5.72 -11.85 2.35
CA ILE A 125 4.31 -12.06 2.73
C ILE A 125 4.01 -11.46 4.11
N ILE A 126 4.93 -11.58 5.06
CA ILE A 126 4.82 -10.97 6.40
C ILE A 126 4.77 -9.45 6.27
N ASP A 127 5.63 -8.83 5.47
CA ASP A 127 5.67 -7.38 5.29
C ASP A 127 4.36 -6.85 4.70
N GLU A 128 3.81 -7.52 3.68
CA GLU A 128 2.53 -7.16 3.09
C GLU A 128 1.38 -7.27 4.12
N ILE A 129 1.40 -8.32 4.95
CA ILE A 129 0.42 -8.47 6.03
C ILE A 129 0.60 -7.37 7.07
N LEU A 130 1.82 -7.07 7.52
CA LEU A 130 2.08 -6.01 8.49
C LEU A 130 1.66 -4.63 7.95
N ALA A 131 1.82 -4.38 6.65
CA ALA A 131 1.33 -3.17 5.99
C ALA A 131 -0.20 -3.07 6.07
N VAL A 132 -0.92 -4.17 5.80
CA VAL A 132 -2.39 -4.21 5.97
C VAL A 132 -2.82 -4.01 7.41
N TYR A 133 -2.11 -4.59 8.38
CA TYR A 133 -2.41 -4.36 9.79
C TYR A 133 -2.31 -2.87 10.17
N ARG A 134 -1.43 -2.11 9.52
CA ARG A 134 -1.28 -0.66 9.72
C ARG A 134 -2.42 0.13 9.08
N ILE A 135 -2.79 -0.18 7.84
CA ILE A 135 -3.82 0.55 7.09
C ILE A 135 -5.21 0.25 7.66
N LEU A 136 -5.50 -1.02 7.95
CA LEU A 136 -6.84 -1.50 8.35
C LEU A 136 -6.93 -1.76 9.86
N MET A 137 -6.37 -0.87 10.68
CA MET A 137 -6.21 -1.10 12.13
C MET A 137 -7.53 -1.44 12.86
N PHE A 138 -8.63 -0.83 12.44
CA PHE A 138 -9.97 -1.02 13.03
C PHE A 138 -10.89 -1.93 12.20
N ARG A 139 -10.46 -2.28 10.99
CA ARG A 139 -11.20 -3.09 10.01
C ARG A 139 -10.79 -4.56 10.13
N VAL A 140 -11.18 -5.19 11.24
CA VAL A 140 -10.76 -6.56 11.63
C VAL A 140 -11.13 -7.59 10.57
N LYS A 141 -12.34 -7.51 10.00
CA LYS A 141 -12.86 -8.46 9.03
C LYS A 141 -12.05 -8.40 7.74
N GLU A 142 -11.79 -7.20 7.22
CA GLU A 142 -11.04 -6.99 5.99
C GLU A 142 -9.58 -7.44 6.14
N ARG A 143 -8.95 -7.19 7.30
CA ARG A 143 -7.62 -7.74 7.61
C ARG A 143 -7.61 -9.27 7.57
N ALA A 144 -8.58 -9.91 8.22
CA ALA A 144 -8.66 -11.37 8.26
C ALA A 144 -8.85 -11.96 6.84
N ILE A 145 -9.70 -11.34 6.02
CA ILE A 145 -9.90 -11.72 4.61
C ILE A 145 -8.59 -11.59 3.82
N PHE A 146 -7.87 -10.47 3.97
CA PHE A 146 -6.60 -10.26 3.27
C PHE A 146 -5.54 -11.29 3.69
N VAL A 147 -5.37 -11.53 4.99
CA VAL A 147 -4.43 -12.53 5.50
C VAL A 147 -4.79 -13.92 4.95
N ALA A 148 -6.07 -14.29 4.98
CA ALA A 148 -6.51 -15.57 4.41
C ALA A 148 -6.21 -15.66 2.91
N HIS A 149 -6.41 -14.57 2.16
CA HIS A 149 -6.10 -14.50 0.74
C HIS A 149 -4.60 -14.66 0.47
N ARG A 150 -3.74 -13.91 1.17
CA ARG A 150 -2.27 -13.96 1.00
C ARG A 150 -1.69 -15.33 1.32
N LEU A 151 -2.29 -16.04 2.26
CA LEU A 151 -1.82 -17.36 2.68
C LEU A 151 -2.54 -18.51 1.97
N LYS A 152 -3.46 -18.26 1.02
CA LYS A 152 -4.39 -19.29 0.51
C LYS A 152 -3.68 -20.51 -0.11
N ASP A 153 -2.63 -20.27 -0.90
CA ASP A 153 -1.92 -21.30 -1.67
C ASP A 153 -0.75 -21.95 -0.91
N MET A 154 -0.43 -21.46 0.29
CA MET A 154 0.67 -21.99 1.10
C MET A 154 0.32 -23.35 1.73
N LYS A 155 1.33 -24.21 1.96
CA LYS A 155 1.14 -25.43 2.75
C LYS A 155 0.78 -25.08 4.20
N GLN A 156 -0.13 -25.84 4.84
CA GLN A 156 -0.62 -25.54 6.19
C GLN A 156 0.49 -25.43 7.25
N SER A 157 1.54 -26.26 7.15
CA SER A 157 2.71 -26.19 8.01
C SER A 157 3.45 -24.85 7.86
N ARG A 158 3.61 -24.36 6.63
CA ARG A 158 4.22 -23.05 6.31
C ARG A 158 3.35 -21.90 6.82
N LYS A 159 2.03 -21.92 6.57
CA LYS A 159 1.07 -20.92 7.10
C LYS A 159 1.21 -20.76 8.60
N SER A 160 1.32 -21.86 9.32
CA SER A 160 1.45 -21.87 10.78
C SER A 160 2.73 -21.16 11.26
N LEU A 161 3.83 -21.29 10.53
CA LEU A 161 5.10 -20.61 10.86
C LEU A 161 5.00 -19.11 10.60
N VAL A 162 4.44 -18.71 9.45
CA VAL A 162 4.21 -17.30 9.11
C VAL A 162 3.32 -16.60 10.15
N LEU A 163 2.20 -17.22 10.51
CA LEU A 163 1.28 -16.65 11.51
C LEU A 163 1.92 -16.55 12.90
N LYS A 164 2.77 -17.52 13.29
CA LYS A 164 3.54 -17.44 14.54
C LYS A 164 4.54 -16.28 14.53
N ALA A 165 5.25 -16.09 13.44
CA ALA A 165 6.19 -14.98 13.27
C ALA A 165 5.46 -13.62 13.36
N ILE A 166 4.35 -13.46 12.62
CA ILE A 166 3.50 -12.25 12.68
C ILE A 166 3.01 -11.99 14.11
N GLY A 167 2.49 -13.02 14.79
CA GLY A 167 2.03 -12.90 16.16
C GLY A 167 3.13 -12.48 17.14
N LYS A 168 4.36 -12.95 16.94
CA LYS A 168 5.53 -12.54 17.72
C LYS A 168 5.91 -11.10 17.45
N ILE A 169 5.99 -10.70 16.18
CA ILE A 169 6.31 -9.33 15.75
C ILE A 169 5.30 -8.33 16.34
N ILE A 170 4.00 -8.58 16.18
CA ILE A 170 2.95 -7.70 16.70
C ILE A 170 3.04 -7.57 18.23
N ARG A 171 3.34 -8.67 18.93
CA ARG A 171 3.51 -8.65 20.39
C ARG A 171 4.74 -7.85 20.83
N GLU A 172 5.88 -8.04 20.18
CA GLU A 172 7.09 -7.27 20.47
C GLU A 172 6.87 -5.77 20.21
N PHE A 173 6.21 -5.43 19.10
CA PHE A 173 5.85 -4.05 18.78
C PHE A 173 4.96 -3.43 19.86
N ALA A 174 3.91 -4.13 20.29
CA ALA A 174 2.98 -3.64 21.31
C ALA A 174 3.68 -3.39 22.66
N ARG A 175 4.61 -4.28 23.07
CA ARG A 175 5.41 -4.10 24.29
C ARG A 175 6.32 -2.88 24.19
N LYS A 176 7.08 -2.77 23.10
CA LYS A 176 7.99 -1.65 22.88
C LYS A 176 7.26 -0.30 22.86
N ARG A 177 6.07 -0.24 22.25
CA ARG A 177 5.21 0.96 22.25
C ARG A 177 4.68 1.31 23.64
N ALA A 178 4.42 0.32 24.48
CA ALA A 178 3.97 0.53 25.87
C ALA A 178 5.13 0.87 26.83
N GLY A 179 6.38 0.89 26.37
CA GLY A 179 7.56 1.07 27.22
C GLY A 179 7.86 -0.15 28.11
N LEU A 180 7.41 -1.34 27.68
CA LEU A 180 7.52 -2.62 28.40
C LEU A 180 8.59 -3.54 27.80
#